data_AF-X6LQP3-F1
#
_entry.id   AF-X6LQP3-F1
#
_cell.length_a   1.000
_cell.length_b   1.000
_cell.length_c   1.000
_cell.angle_alpha   90.00
_cell.angle_beta   90.00
_cell.angle_gamma   90.00
#
_symmetry.space_group_name_H-M   'P 1'
#
loop_
_entity.id
_entity.type
_entity.pdbx_description
1 polymer ?
#
loop_
_entity_poly.entity_id
_entity_poly.type
_entity_poly.pdbx_seq_one_letter_code
_entity_poly.pdbx_strand_id
1 'polypeptide(L)'
;FIPINEITCTTIMSGFLKASKVQEMFDFYDNQLPKLALSNNINLQDKFMISLKSVGHLKMMEILNENDIEKLLFHHQQFLDIFHNELYPDIKFKPTSISLNDIGKLIEVYVLLNKKSWIKSVND
;
A
#
# COMPACT_ATOMS: atom_id res chain seq x y z
N PHE A 1 -4.41 -30.16 -10.78
CA PHE A 1 -4.51 -29.01 -9.87
C PHE A 1 -3.53 -27.97 -10.35
N ILE A 2 -3.97 -26.73 -10.59
CA ILE A 2 -3.06 -25.62 -10.90
C ILE A 2 -2.76 -24.94 -9.55
N PRO A 3 -1.50 -24.96 -9.06
CA PRO A 3 -1.18 -24.36 -7.78
C PRO A 3 -1.36 -22.85 -7.84
N ILE A 4 -1.90 -22.27 -6.76
CA ILE A 4 -2.00 -20.83 -6.60
C ILE A 4 -0.60 -20.31 -6.32
N ASN A 5 -0.17 -19.29 -7.07
CA ASN A 5 1.14 -18.66 -6.94
C ASN A 5 1.02 -17.15 -6.75
N GLU A 6 2.15 -16.46 -6.72
CA GLU A 6 2.25 -15.02 -6.49
C GLU A 6 1.53 -14.20 -7.56
N ILE A 7 1.60 -14.64 -8.81
CA ILE A 7 0.91 -13.99 -9.94
C ILE A 7 -0.60 -14.02 -9.71
N THR A 8 -1.14 -15.13 -9.22
CA THR A 8 -2.57 -15.26 -8.93
C THR A 8 -2.97 -14.32 -7.80
N CYS A 9 -2.20 -14.27 -6.72
CA CYS A 9 -2.49 -13.44 -5.55
C CYS A 9 -2.38 -11.94 -5.87
N THR A 10 -1.34 -11.52 -6.59
CA THR A 10 -1.16 -10.13 -7.04
C THR A 10 -2.26 -9.71 -8.02
N THR A 11 -2.73 -10.62 -8.87
CA THR A 11 -3.87 -10.37 -9.77
C THR A 11 -5.16 -10.13 -8.99
N ILE A 12 -5.45 -10.95 -7.98
CA ILE A 12 -6.62 -10.79 -7.10
C ILE A 12 -6.56 -9.45 -6.36
N MET A 13 -5.44 -9.15 -5.70
CA MET A 13 -5.23 -7.88 -4.99
C MET A 13 -5.40 -6.67 -5.92
N SER A 14 -4.80 -6.72 -7.11
CA SER A 14 -4.94 -5.66 -8.13
C SER A 14 -6.39 -5.51 -8.58
N GLY A 15 -7.12 -6.61 -8.72
CA GLY A 15 -8.54 -6.61 -9.07
C GLY A 15 -9.39 -5.88 -8.03
N PHE A 16 -9.15 -6.16 -6.74
CA PHE A 16 -9.83 -5.45 -5.65
C PHE A 16 -9.53 -3.96 -5.66
N LEU A 17 -8.26 -3.56 -5.80
CA LEU A 17 -7.88 -2.13 -5.87
C LEU A 17 -8.51 -1.41 -7.06
N LYS A 18 -8.54 -2.03 -8.24
CA LYS A 18 -9.18 -1.46 -9.45
C LYS A 18 -10.69 -1.30 -9.29
N ALA A 19 -11.32 -2.15 -8.49
CA ALA A 19 -12.74 -2.08 -8.18
C ALA A 19 -13.06 -1.20 -6.96
N SER A 20 -12.07 -0.46 -6.42
CA SER A 20 -12.18 0.35 -5.20
C SER A 20 -12.62 -0.46 -3.95
N LYS A 21 -12.33 -1.76 -3.93
CA LYS A 21 -12.64 -2.70 -2.85
C LYS A 21 -11.45 -2.88 -1.92
N VAL A 22 -11.04 -1.79 -1.27
CA VAL A 22 -9.77 -1.74 -0.54
C VAL A 22 -9.80 -2.60 0.72
N GLN A 23 -10.93 -2.66 1.43
CA GLN A 23 -11.14 -3.54 2.58
C GLN A 23 -11.01 -5.01 2.17
N GLU A 24 -11.64 -5.42 1.07
CA GLU A 24 -11.55 -6.81 0.59
C GLU A 24 -10.12 -7.16 0.14
N MET A 25 -9.35 -6.18 -0.35
CA MET A 25 -7.92 -6.37 -0.63
C MET A 25 -7.16 -6.69 0.67
N PHE A 26 -7.37 -5.92 1.73
CA PHE A 26 -6.75 -6.17 3.04
C PHE A 26 -7.21 -7.50 3.64
N ASP A 27 -8.50 -7.82 3.59
CA ASP A 27 -9.01 -9.11 4.08
C ASP A 27 -8.39 -10.28 3.32
N PHE A 28 -8.21 -10.14 2.00
CA PHE A 28 -7.51 -11.14 1.22
C PHE A 28 -6.04 -11.27 1.67
N TYR A 29 -5.32 -10.16 1.80
CA TYR A 29 -3.91 -10.16 2.17
C TYR A 29 -3.65 -10.66 3.60
N ASP A 30 -4.41 -10.19 4.59
CA ASP A 30 -4.15 -10.46 6.01
C ASP A 30 -4.76 -11.79 6.46
N ASN A 31 -5.88 -12.24 5.86
CA ASN A 31 -6.62 -13.41 6.34
C ASN A 31 -6.63 -14.60 5.38
N GLN A 32 -6.68 -14.38 4.07
CA GLN A 32 -6.80 -15.48 3.09
C GLN A 32 -5.43 -15.93 2.59
N LEU A 33 -4.56 -14.99 2.23
CA LEU A 33 -3.24 -15.26 1.67
C LEU A 33 -2.36 -16.12 2.60
N PRO A 34 -2.32 -15.93 3.93
CA PRO A 34 -1.54 -16.80 4.81
C PRO A 34 -2.04 -18.26 4.80
N LYS A 35 -3.36 -18.46 4.69
CA LYS A 35 -3.95 -19.81 4.60
C LYS A 35 -3.61 -20.48 3.26
N LEU A 36 -3.60 -19.69 2.18
CA LEU A 36 -3.17 -20.17 0.86
C LEU A 36 -1.69 -20.56 0.85
N ALA A 37 -0.84 -19.80 1.53
CA ALA A 37 0.60 -20.08 1.65
C ALA A 37 0.92 -21.35 2.47
N LEU A 38 0.01 -21.85 3.31
CA LEU A 38 0.18 -23.14 3.99
C LEU A 38 0.07 -24.34 3.04
N SER A 39 -0.70 -24.18 1.95
CA SER A 39 -1.00 -25.25 0.99
C SER A 39 -0.33 -25.06 -0.38
N ASN A 40 0.34 -23.91 -0.60
CA ASN A 40 1.01 -23.56 -1.84
C ASN A 40 2.36 -22.89 -1.50
N ASN A 41 3.36 -23.03 -2.38
CA ASN A 41 4.66 -22.39 -2.21
C ASN A 41 4.60 -20.91 -2.64
N ILE A 42 3.89 -20.08 -1.87
CA ILE A 42 3.72 -18.64 -2.14
C ILE A 42 4.72 -17.86 -1.28
N ASN A 43 5.55 -17.05 -1.92
CA ASN A 43 6.43 -16.09 -1.26
C ASN A 43 5.63 -14.88 -0.76
N LEU A 44 5.34 -14.82 0.54
CA LEU A 44 4.67 -13.68 1.18
C LEU A 44 5.53 -12.40 1.19
N GLN A 45 6.83 -12.52 0.92
CA GLN A 45 7.75 -11.38 0.77
C GLN A 45 7.89 -10.95 -0.70
N ASP A 46 6.97 -11.38 -1.56
CA ASP A 46 6.94 -10.94 -2.94
C ASP A 46 6.78 -9.41 -3.04
N LYS A 47 7.70 -8.77 -3.76
CA LYS A 47 7.79 -7.31 -3.84
C LYS A 47 6.52 -6.70 -4.45
N PHE A 48 5.86 -7.38 -5.39
CA PHE A 48 4.63 -6.85 -5.99
C PHE A 48 3.47 -6.92 -5.00
N MET A 49 3.35 -7.98 -4.21
CA MET A 49 2.34 -8.05 -3.15
C MET A 49 2.52 -6.94 -2.11
N ILE A 50 3.75 -6.72 -1.66
CA ILE A 50 4.10 -5.65 -0.72
C ILE A 50 3.75 -4.28 -1.33
N SER A 51 4.06 -4.07 -2.62
CA SER A 51 3.70 -2.84 -3.34
C SER A 51 2.19 -2.63 -3.45
N LEU A 52 1.41 -3.69 -3.65
CA LEU A 52 -0.05 -3.60 -3.69
C LEU A 52 -0.63 -3.30 -2.31
N LYS A 53 -0.05 -3.86 -1.24
CA LYS A 53 -0.41 -3.52 0.14
C LYS A 53 -0.20 -2.03 0.42
N SER A 54 0.94 -1.46 0.04
CA SER A 54 1.19 -0.02 0.22
C SER A 54 0.21 0.84 -0.58
N VAL A 55 -0.10 0.46 -1.83
CA VAL A 55 -1.15 1.12 -2.63
C VAL A 55 -2.52 1.04 -1.95
N GLY A 56 -2.82 -0.05 -1.25
CA GLY A 56 -4.03 -0.16 -0.42
C GLY A 56 -4.12 0.91 0.65
N HIS A 57 -3.02 1.15 1.39
CA HIS A 57 -2.99 2.21 2.40
C HIS A 57 -3.16 3.60 1.78
N LEU A 58 -2.52 3.86 0.64
CA LEU A 58 -2.72 5.10 -0.13
C LEU A 58 -4.19 5.29 -0.53
N LYS A 59 -4.82 4.24 -1.10
CA LYS A 59 -6.24 4.27 -1.49
C LYS A 59 -7.18 4.48 -0.30
N MET A 60 -6.84 3.95 0.88
CA MET A 60 -7.57 4.25 2.11
C MET A 60 -7.47 5.74 2.47
N MET A 61 -6.29 6.35 2.37
CA MET A 61 -6.13 7.78 2.62
C MET A 61 -6.93 8.65 1.64
N GLU A 62 -7.06 8.23 0.38
CA GLU A 62 -7.87 8.95 -0.62
C GLU A 62 -9.37 9.00 -0.27
N ILE A 63 -9.92 7.91 0.29
CA ILE A 63 -11.35 7.78 0.61
C ILE A 63 -11.72 8.27 2.01
N LEU A 64 -10.74 8.35 2.92
CA LEU A 64 -10.98 8.83 4.28
C LEU A 64 -11.32 10.32 4.27
N ASN A 65 -12.29 10.69 5.11
CA ASN A 65 -12.62 12.09 5.29
C ASN A 65 -11.57 12.78 6.19
N GLU A 66 -11.55 14.11 6.15
CA GLU A 66 -10.62 14.93 6.91
C GLU A 66 -10.87 14.91 8.44
N ASN A 67 -12.00 14.36 8.88
CA ASN A 67 -12.34 14.22 10.30
C ASN A 67 -11.83 12.89 10.88
N ASP A 68 -11.47 11.91 10.04
CA ASP A 68 -10.89 10.62 10.41
C ASP A 68 -9.35 10.73 10.56
N ILE A 69 -8.84 11.78 11.23
CA ILE A 69 -7.40 12.08 11.34
C ILE A 69 -6.59 10.88 11.87
N GLU A 70 -7.12 10.18 12.88
CA GLU A 70 -6.44 9.01 13.45
C GLU A 70 -6.25 7.89 12.43
N LYS A 71 -7.28 7.61 11.61
CA LYS A 71 -7.20 6.60 10.55
C LYS A 71 -6.27 7.06 9.43
N LEU A 72 -6.31 8.35 9.08
CA LEU A 72 -5.42 8.93 8.08
C LEU A 72 -3.95 8.79 8.50
N LEU A 73 -3.64 9.12 9.77
CA LEU A 73 -2.31 8.93 10.35
C LEU A 73 -1.89 7.46 10.38
N PHE A 74 -2.82 6.56 10.71
CA PHE A 74 -2.57 5.13 10.70
C PHE A 74 -2.16 4.64 9.29
N HIS A 75 -2.96 4.94 8.25
CA HIS A 75 -2.64 4.49 6.90
C HIS A 75 -1.37 5.17 6.34
N HIS A 76 -1.15 6.44 6.68
CA HIS A 76 0.10 7.15 6.36
C HIS A 76 1.31 6.43 6.96
N GLN A 77 1.26 6.11 8.26
CA GLN A 77 2.36 5.42 8.94
C GLN A 77 2.61 4.03 8.35
N GLN A 78 1.55 3.26 8.11
CA GLN A 78 1.66 1.94 7.48
C GLN A 78 2.29 2.02 6.08
N PHE A 79 1.93 3.02 5.27
CA PHE A 79 2.57 3.23 3.98
C PHE A 79 4.07 3.48 4.14
N LEU A 80 4.47 4.39 5.04
CA LEU A 80 5.87 4.73 5.26
C LEU A 80 6.69 3.55 5.81
N ASP A 81 6.08 2.74 6.67
CA ASP A 81 6.73 1.54 7.21
C ASP A 81 6.98 0.51 6.11
N ILE A 82 5.99 0.24 5.26
CA ILE A 82 6.15 -0.64 4.10
C ILE A 82 7.21 -0.08 3.14
N PHE A 83 7.13 1.22 2.83
CA PHE A 83 8.06 1.85 1.88
C PHE A 83 9.51 1.76 2.36
N HIS A 84 9.78 2.16 3.60
CA HIS A 84 11.14 2.23 4.14
C HIS A 84 11.70 0.88 4.59
N ASN A 85 10.87 -0.02 5.11
CA ASN A 85 11.37 -1.24 5.76
C ASN A 85 11.20 -2.48 4.89
N GLU A 86 10.23 -2.50 3.96
CA GLU A 86 9.94 -3.68 3.13
C GLU A 86 10.35 -3.47 1.66
N LEU A 87 9.97 -2.34 1.05
CA LEU A 87 10.28 -2.05 -0.36
C LEU A 87 11.71 -1.53 -0.57
N TYR A 88 12.19 -0.69 0.35
CA TYR A 88 13.50 -0.03 0.28
C TYR A 88 14.27 -0.07 1.62
N PRO A 89 14.53 -1.26 2.20
CA PRO A 89 15.17 -1.41 3.51
C PRO A 89 16.53 -0.70 3.64
N ASP A 90 17.25 -0.58 2.53
CA ASP A 90 18.60 -0.02 2.50
C ASP A 90 18.64 1.51 2.43
N ILE A 91 17.50 2.19 2.25
CA ILE A 91 17.45 3.64 1.98
C ILE A 91 18.07 4.49 3.10
N LYS A 92 18.08 3.97 4.34
CA LYS A 92 18.68 4.63 5.51
C LYS A 92 20.20 4.46 5.60
N PHE A 93 20.77 3.50 4.88
CA PHE A 93 22.18 3.11 5.02
C PHE A 93 23.02 3.48 3.81
N LYS A 94 22.42 3.52 2.61
CA LYS A 94 23.13 3.85 1.36
C LYS A 94 22.21 4.51 0.33
N PRO A 95 22.78 5.26 -0.63
CA PRO A 95 22.03 5.72 -1.79
C PRO A 95 21.34 4.54 -2.48
N THR A 96 20.01 4.64 -2.58
CA THR A 96 19.16 3.57 -3.11
C THR A 96 18.37 4.13 -4.30
N SER A 97 18.38 3.40 -5.41
CA SER A 97 17.57 3.77 -6.58
C SER A 97 16.10 3.45 -6.31
N ILE A 98 15.24 4.45 -6.49
CA ILE A 98 13.79 4.36 -6.28
C ILE A 98 13.12 4.66 -7.61
N SER A 99 12.05 3.92 -7.92
CA SER A 99 11.31 4.16 -9.15
C SER A 99 10.58 5.51 -9.07
N LEU A 100 10.46 6.22 -10.19
CA LEU A 100 9.69 7.47 -10.23
C LEU A 100 8.23 7.28 -9.80
N ASN A 101 7.64 6.12 -10.12
CA ASN A 101 6.29 5.78 -9.70
C ASN A 101 6.16 5.70 -8.18
N ASP A 102 7.14 5.11 -7.49
CA ASP A 102 7.10 4.96 -6.04
C ASP A 102 7.42 6.29 -5.33
N ILE A 103 8.25 7.15 -5.92
CA ILE A 103 8.41 8.54 -5.48
C ILE A 103 7.09 9.31 -5.63
N GLY A 104 6.39 9.15 -6.76
CA GLY A 104 5.08 9.77 -6.99
C GLY A 104 4.07 9.41 -5.91
N LYS A 105 3.97 8.12 -5.55
CA LYS A 105 3.10 7.65 -4.46
C LYS A 105 3.52 8.23 -3.10
N LEU A 106 4.82 8.32 -2.82
CA LEU A 106 5.31 8.90 -1.57
C LEU A 106 4.87 10.37 -1.44
N ILE A 107 5.01 11.16 -2.51
CA ILE A 107 4.52 12.54 -2.56
C ILE A 107 3.00 12.58 -2.34
N GLU A 108 2.24 11.72 -3.01
CA GLU A 108 0.78 11.65 -2.88
C GLU A 108 0.34 11.39 -1.44
N VAL A 109 1.00 10.46 -0.74
CA VAL A 109 0.76 10.18 0.69
C VAL A 109 0.97 11.42 1.56
N TYR A 110 2.04 12.19 1.32
CA TYR A 110 2.28 13.45 2.05
C TYR A 110 1.23 14.51 1.74
N VAL A 111 0.81 14.63 0.48
CA VAL A 111 -0.25 15.57 0.07
C VAL A 111 -1.58 15.22 0.75
N LEU A 112 -1.96 13.94 0.73
CA LEU A 112 -3.21 13.46 1.35
C LEU A 112 -3.23 13.70 2.85
N LEU A 113 -2.11 13.46 3.56
CA LEU A 113 -2.01 13.75 5.00
C LEU A 113 -2.25 15.24 5.30
N ASN A 114 -1.84 16.14 4.40
CA ASN A 114 -1.86 17.58 4.61
C ASN A 114 -2.99 18.31 3.87
N LYS A 115 -3.96 17.58 3.29
CA LYS A 115 -5.00 18.12 2.39
C LYS A 115 -5.67 19.41 2.90
N LYS A 116 -6.00 19.47 4.20
CA LYS A 116 -6.61 20.65 4.84
C LYS A 116 -5.69 21.88 4.91
N SER A 117 -4.40 21.67 5.16
CA SER A 117 -3.41 22.76 5.25
C SER A 117 -3.08 23.31 3.88
N TRP A 118 -3.05 22.45 2.86
CA TRP A 118 -2.79 22.86 1.47
C TRP A 118 -3.90 23.74 0.92
N ILE A 119 -5.16 23.37 1.12
CA ILE A 119 -6.32 24.20 0.73
C ILE A 119 -6.28 25.57 1.40
N LYS A 120 -5.79 25.66 2.64
CA LYS A 120 -5.62 26.95 3.34
C LYS A 120 -4.43 27.78 2.86
N SER A 121 -3.43 27.15 2.25
CA SER A 121 -2.19 27.82 1.80
C SER A 121 -2.27 28.36 0.37
N VAL A 122 -3.23 27.88 -0.43
CA VAL A 122 -3.55 28.47 -1.73
C VAL A 122 -4.64 29.52 -1.47
N ASN A 123 -4.22 30.76 -1.25
CA ASN A 123 -5.17 31.88 -1.28
C ASN A 123 -5.67 32.06 -2.74
N ASP A 124 -6.97 32.26 -2.91
CA ASP A 124 -7.60 32.63 -4.20
C ASP A 124 -7.06 33.97 -4.75
#